data_AF-A0ABD1WQ47-F1
#
_entry.id   AF-A0ABD1WQ47-F1
#
_cell.length_a   1.000
_cell.length_b   1.000
_cell.length_c   1.000
_cell.angle_alpha   90.00
_cell.angle_beta   90.00
_cell.angle_gamma   90.00
#
_symmetry.space_group_name_H-M   'P 1'
#
loop_
_entity.id
_entity.type
_entity.pdbx_description
1 polymer ?
#
loop_
_entity_poly.entity_id
_entity_poly.type
_entity_poly.pdbx_seq_one_letter_code
_entity_poly.pdbx_strand_id
1 'polypeptide(L)'
;MTLMHDDLPFLDNDDLRRGKPTGHKVFGEDVAVLAGDALLLFSFEHMAIATKGVPSERIVRVIGELAKCDGAEGLIGGQVVDICSQGKSDVGFDLLEFIHIHKTAALFEGSAVPSLQVYWTVISSGG
;
A
#
# COMPACT_ATOMS: atom_id res chain seq x y z
N MET A 1 -5.77 2.68 2.40
CA MET A 1 -6.32 1.32 2.48
C MET A 1 -5.66 0.56 3.63
N THR A 2 -4.35 0.31 3.57
CA THR A 2 -3.60 -0.47 4.57
C THR A 2 -3.89 -0.07 6.01
N LEU A 3 -3.75 1.21 6.37
CA LEU A 3 -4.05 1.69 7.73
C LEU A 3 -5.50 1.50 8.17
N MET A 4 -6.47 1.56 7.26
CA MET A 4 -7.88 1.33 7.62
C MET A 4 -8.14 -0.14 7.93
N HIS A 5 -7.44 -1.05 7.24
CA HIS A 5 -7.49 -2.47 7.53
C HIS A 5 -6.68 -2.79 8.80
N ASP A 6 -5.48 -2.24 8.97
CA ASP A 6 -4.64 -2.40 10.17
C ASP A 6 -5.42 -2.05 11.45
N ASP A 7 -6.24 -0.99 11.41
CA ASP A 7 -7.05 -0.55 12.56
C ASP A 7 -8.12 -1.57 13.00
N LEU A 8 -8.46 -2.58 12.19
CA LEU A 8 -9.58 -3.47 12.47
C LEU A 8 -9.35 -4.35 13.72
N PRO A 9 -10.42 -4.79 14.40
CA PRO A 9 -10.30 -5.56 15.64
C PRO A 9 -9.51 -6.87 15.55
N PHE A 10 -9.44 -7.47 14.35
CA PHE A 10 -8.71 -8.70 14.10
C PHE A 10 -7.24 -8.46 13.66
N LEU A 11 -6.81 -7.20 13.58
CA LEU A 11 -5.43 -6.79 13.34
C LEU A 11 -4.91 -6.01 14.57
N ASP A 12 -4.77 -4.69 14.49
CA ASP A 12 -4.21 -3.89 15.60
C ASP A 12 -5.29 -3.46 16.61
N ASN A 13 -6.57 -3.52 16.24
CA ASN A 13 -7.71 -3.12 17.06
C ASN A 13 -7.58 -1.68 17.62
N ASP A 14 -7.11 -0.76 16.78
CA ASP A 14 -6.89 0.64 17.17
C ASP A 14 -8.22 1.39 17.24
N ASP A 15 -8.55 1.95 18.42
CA ASP A 15 -9.74 2.79 18.61
C ASP A 15 -9.56 4.20 18.02
N LEU A 16 -8.31 4.69 17.97
CA LEU A 16 -7.96 6.03 17.55
C LEU A 16 -6.77 6.02 16.58
N ARG A 17 -6.88 6.80 15.51
CA ARG A 17 -5.76 7.11 14.62
C ARG A 17 -5.63 8.62 14.46
N ARG A 18 -4.43 9.14 14.73
CA ARG A 18 -4.12 10.59 14.68
C ARG A 18 -5.10 11.44 15.52
N GLY A 19 -5.46 10.95 16.70
CA GLY A 19 -6.37 11.64 17.64
C GLY A 19 -7.85 11.63 17.25
N LYS A 20 -8.25 10.85 16.24
CA LYS A 20 -9.64 10.70 15.80
C LYS A 20 -10.06 9.23 15.84
N PRO A 21 -11.36 8.94 16.05
CA PRO A 21 -11.88 7.58 15.92
C PRO A 21 -11.51 6.95 14.57
N THR A 22 -11.09 5.68 14.60
CA THR A 22 -10.75 4.93 13.40
C THR A 22 -11.99 4.62 12.55
N GLY A 23 -11.78 4.24 11.29
CA GLY A 23 -12.87 4.02 10.33
C GLY A 23 -13.93 3.06 10.85
N HIS A 24 -13.50 1.94 11.44
CA HIS A 24 -14.42 0.93 11.97
C HIS A 24 -15.20 1.39 13.19
N LYS A 25 -14.64 2.30 14.01
CA LYS A 25 -15.36 2.91 15.14
C LYS A 25 -16.44 3.88 14.71
N VAL A 26 -16.25 4.57 13.59
CA VAL A 26 -17.23 5.55 13.09
C VAL A 26 -18.30 4.90 12.23
N PHE A 27 -17.91 3.95 11.37
CA PHE A 27 -18.76 3.45 10.29
C PHE A 27 -19.08 1.95 10.37
N GLY A 28 -18.49 1.22 11.32
CA GLY A 28 -18.57 -0.23 11.39
C GLY A 28 -17.43 -0.93 10.63
N GLU A 29 -17.15 -2.17 11.03
CA GLU A 29 -16.07 -2.98 10.47
C GLU A 29 -16.29 -3.32 8.98
N ASP A 30 -17.52 -3.67 8.63
CA ASP A 30 -17.94 -4.00 7.26
C ASP A 30 -17.69 -2.85 6.29
N VAL A 31 -18.10 -1.64 6.67
CA VAL A 31 -17.88 -0.43 5.86
C VAL A 31 -16.38 -0.08 5.81
N ALA A 32 -15.64 -0.24 6.91
CA ALA A 32 -14.20 0.03 6.94
C ALA A 32 -13.42 -0.91 6.01
N VAL A 33 -13.77 -2.20 5.97
CA VAL A 33 -13.20 -3.17 5.03
C VAL A 33 -13.45 -2.76 3.59
N LEU A 34 -14.72 -2.53 3.23
CA LEU A 34 -15.12 -2.18 1.86
C LEU A 34 -14.56 -0.82 1.41
N ALA A 35 -14.43 0.14 2.33
CA ALA A 35 -13.79 1.42 2.04
C ALA A 35 -12.29 1.25 1.74
N GLY A 36 -11.61 0.36 2.46
CA GLY A 36 -10.23 -0.01 2.14
C GLY A 36 -10.13 -0.59 0.72
N ASP A 37 -10.93 -1.60 0.40
CA ASP A 37 -10.94 -2.24 -0.92
C ASP A 37 -11.24 -1.26 -2.05
N ALA A 38 -12.24 -0.39 -1.85
CA ALA A 38 -12.60 0.64 -2.81
C ALA A 38 -11.43 1.62 -3.05
N LEU A 39 -10.73 2.04 -1.99
CA LEU A 39 -9.56 2.93 -2.13
C LEU A 39 -8.41 2.27 -2.88
N LEU A 40 -8.19 0.96 -2.69
CA LEU A 40 -7.16 0.23 -3.44
C LEU A 40 -7.51 0.15 -4.93
N LEU A 41 -8.74 -0.20 -5.28
CA LEU A 41 -9.15 -0.27 -6.69
C LEU A 41 -9.14 1.12 -7.34
N PHE A 42 -9.59 2.13 -6.61
CA PHE A 42 -9.63 3.51 -7.08
C PHE A 42 -8.23 4.08 -7.34
N SER A 43 -7.19 3.65 -6.61
CA SER A 43 -5.82 4.13 -6.88
C SER A 43 -5.35 3.72 -8.29
N PHE A 44 -5.56 2.45 -8.66
CA PHE A 44 -5.22 1.95 -10.00
C PHE A 44 -6.09 2.56 -11.10
N GLU A 45 -7.40 2.68 -10.86
CA GLU A 45 -8.31 3.35 -11.78
C GLU A 45 -7.86 4.81 -12.03
N HIS A 46 -7.60 5.54 -10.95
CA HIS A 46 -7.19 6.94 -11.03
C HIS A 46 -5.87 7.09 -11.78
N MET A 47 -4.89 6.22 -11.53
CA MET A 47 -3.62 6.21 -12.27
C MET A 47 -3.83 5.94 -13.76
N ALA A 48 -4.71 5.01 -14.12
CA ALA A 48 -4.98 4.66 -15.51
C ALA A 48 -5.69 5.78 -16.29
N ILE A 49 -6.65 6.47 -15.65
CA ILE A 49 -7.56 7.40 -16.33
C ILE A 49 -7.08 8.87 -16.21
N ALA A 50 -6.52 9.25 -15.07
CA ALA A 50 -6.18 10.65 -14.80
C ALA A 50 -4.76 11.03 -15.27
N THR A 51 -3.87 10.06 -15.49
CA THR A 51 -2.50 10.34 -15.95
C THR A 51 -2.51 10.85 -17.39
N LYS A 52 -1.89 12.01 -17.63
CA LYS A 52 -1.82 12.68 -18.94
C LYS A 52 -0.37 13.01 -19.31
N GLY A 53 -0.09 13.13 -20.61
CA GLY A 53 1.25 13.48 -21.10
C GLY A 53 2.28 12.35 -20.97
N VAL A 54 1.82 11.11 -20.79
CA VAL A 54 2.65 9.92 -20.63
C VAL A 54 2.13 8.83 -21.58
N PRO A 55 3.00 8.11 -22.32
CA PRO A 55 2.59 6.98 -23.15
C PRO A 55 1.91 5.87 -22.35
N SER A 56 0.91 5.23 -22.95
CA SER A 56 0.11 4.15 -22.34
C SER A 56 0.97 3.01 -21.80
N GLU A 57 2.04 2.65 -22.51
CA GLU A 57 2.93 1.55 -22.14
C GLU A 57 3.61 1.82 -20.80
N ARG A 58 3.94 3.09 -20.53
CA ARG A 58 4.56 3.50 -19.26
C ARG A 58 3.55 3.52 -18.12
N ILE A 59 2.32 3.94 -18.38
CA ILE A 59 1.23 3.89 -17.39
C ILE A 59 0.98 2.44 -16.97
N VAL A 60 0.87 1.52 -17.93
CA VAL A 60 0.69 0.08 -17.65
C VAL A 60 1.85 -0.50 -16.86
N ARG A 61 3.10 -0.15 -17.22
CA ARG A 61 4.29 -0.58 -16.48
C ARG A 61 4.24 -0.12 -15.02
N VAL A 62 3.94 1.16 -14.79
CA VAL A 62 3.85 1.76 -13.46
C VAL A 62 2.74 1.10 -12.62
N ILE A 63 1.57 0.84 -13.22
CA ILE A 63 0.49 0.09 -12.56
C ILE A 63 0.97 -1.31 -12.15
N GLY A 64 1.68 -2.00 -13.03
CA GLY A 64 2.23 -3.34 -12.73
C GLY A 64 3.29 -3.32 -11.64
N GLU A 65 4.16 -2.31 -11.61
CA GLU A 65 5.15 -2.13 -10.55
C GLU A 65 4.47 -1.85 -9.19
N LEU A 66 3.49 -0.94 -9.16
CA LEU A 66 2.74 -0.65 -7.93
C LEU A 66 1.96 -1.87 -7.44
N ALA A 67 1.32 -2.63 -8.33
CA ALA A 67 0.60 -3.84 -7.96
C ALA A 67 1.51 -4.93 -7.37
N LYS A 68 2.78 -4.98 -7.77
CA LYS A 68 3.78 -5.86 -7.12
C LYS A 68 4.16 -5.36 -5.73
N CYS A 69 4.40 -4.06 -5.58
CA CYS A 69 4.72 -3.45 -4.28
C CYS A 69 3.59 -3.64 -3.26
N ASP A 70 2.33 -3.52 -3.68
CA ASP A 70 1.17 -3.72 -2.82
C ASP A 70 0.77 -5.20 -2.69
N GLY A 71 1.34 -6.08 -3.50
CA GLY A 71 0.94 -7.48 -3.61
C GLY A 71 1.56 -8.41 -2.57
N ALA A 72 1.43 -9.72 -2.82
CA ALA A 72 1.94 -10.77 -1.94
C ALA A 72 3.48 -10.78 -1.82
N GLU A 73 4.20 -10.28 -2.81
CA GLU A 73 5.66 -10.12 -2.78
C GLU A 73 6.10 -8.82 -2.10
N GLY A 74 5.17 -7.97 -1.67
CA GLY A 74 5.43 -6.69 -1.03
C GLY A 74 4.59 -6.52 0.23
N LEU A 75 3.80 -5.46 0.27
CA LEU A 75 3.08 -5.01 1.46
C LEU A 75 2.23 -6.09 2.12
N ILE A 76 1.42 -6.81 1.34
CA ILE A 76 0.55 -7.86 1.89
C ILE A 76 1.37 -9.04 2.41
N GLY A 77 2.46 -9.41 1.74
CA GLY A 77 3.39 -10.43 2.23
C GLY A 77 4.01 -10.06 3.56
N GLY A 78 4.52 -8.83 3.67
CA GLY A 78 5.06 -8.29 4.92
C GLY A 78 4.02 -8.29 6.06
N GLN A 79 2.78 -7.90 5.75
CA GLN A 79 1.69 -7.89 6.72
C GLN A 79 1.32 -9.30 7.21
N VAL A 80 1.25 -10.28 6.31
CA VAL A 80 0.96 -11.68 6.68
C VAL A 80 2.06 -12.23 7.58
N VAL A 81 3.33 -11.97 7.24
CA VAL A 81 4.46 -12.43 8.06
C VAL A 81 4.47 -11.76 9.43
N ASP A 82 4.12 -10.48 9.51
CA ASP A 82 4.00 -9.74 10.77
C ASP A 82 2.94 -10.39 11.69
N ILE A 83 1.72 -10.59 11.18
CA ILE A 83 0.63 -11.27 11.90
C ILE A 83 1.06 -12.68 12.36
N CYS A 84 1.69 -13.45 11.47
CA CYS A 84 2.17 -14.80 11.79
C CYS A 84 3.34 -14.81 12.81
N SER A 85 3.95 -13.66 13.07
CA SER A 85 5.08 -13.49 14.00
C SER A 85 4.65 -12.91 15.34
N GLN A 86 3.45 -12.37 15.46
CA GLN A 86 2.91 -11.88 16.73
C GLN A 86 2.85 -13.02 17.78
N GLY A 87 3.25 -12.70 19.01
CA GLY A 87 3.28 -13.65 20.13
C GLY A 87 4.47 -14.62 20.15
N LYS A 88 5.37 -14.57 19.15
CA LYS A 88 6.62 -15.34 19.16
C LYS A 88 7.72 -14.58 19.89
N SER A 89 8.47 -15.29 20.74
CA SER A 89 9.57 -14.72 21.53
C SER A 89 10.93 -14.80 20.82
N ASP A 90 11.02 -15.51 19.70
CA ASP A 90 12.24 -15.86 18.97
C ASP A 90 12.29 -15.28 17.54
N VAL A 91 11.79 -14.05 17.36
CA VAL A 91 11.88 -13.34 16.08
C VAL A 91 13.33 -12.91 15.86
N GLY A 92 14.04 -13.62 14.98
CA GLY A 92 15.40 -13.29 14.57
C GLY A 92 15.48 -12.00 13.75
N PHE A 93 16.67 -11.40 13.69
CA PHE A 93 16.92 -10.15 12.96
C PHE A 93 16.47 -10.23 11.49
N ASP A 94 16.80 -11.30 10.79
CA ASP A 94 16.47 -11.48 9.36
C ASP A 94 14.94 -11.45 9.12
N LEU A 95 14.15 -11.99 10.05
CA LEU A 95 12.69 -11.98 9.95
C LEU A 95 12.12 -10.59 10.23
N LEU A 96 12.68 -9.88 11.21
CA LEU A 96 12.31 -8.50 11.52
C LEU A 96 12.65 -7.56 10.36
N GLU A 97 13.83 -7.73 9.76
CA GLU A 97 14.25 -6.99 8.56
C GLU A 97 13.30 -7.27 7.39
N PHE A 98 12.94 -8.53 7.15
CA PHE A 98 11.96 -8.90 6.14
C PHE A 98 10.62 -8.17 6.35
N ILE A 99 10.08 -8.16 7.56
CA ILE A 99 8.83 -7.47 7.88
C ILE A 99 8.95 -5.97 7.55
N HIS A 100 10.02 -5.30 7.98
CA HIS A 100 10.18 -3.87 7.74
C HIS A 100 10.36 -3.51 6.25
N ILE A 101 11.12 -4.31 5.51
CA ILE A 101 11.30 -4.12 4.06
C ILE A 101 9.95 -4.23 3.34
N HIS A 102 9.16 -5.25 3.68
CA HIS A 102 7.96 -5.56 2.91
C HIS A 102 6.73 -4.76 3.36
N LYS A 103 6.51 -4.61 4.67
CA LYS A 103 5.36 -3.85 5.21
C LYS A 103 5.48 -2.34 4.99
N THR A 104 6.71 -1.81 4.98
CA THR A 104 6.94 -0.37 4.95
C THR A 104 7.73 0.09 3.72
N ALA A 105 8.89 -0.49 3.44
CA ALA A 105 9.76 0.01 2.37
C ALA A 105 9.17 -0.21 0.97
N ALA A 106 8.46 -1.32 0.74
CA ALA A 106 7.85 -1.64 -0.55
C ALA A 106 6.89 -0.54 -1.05
N LEU A 107 6.09 0.06 -0.14
CA LEU A 107 5.17 1.15 -0.50
C LEU A 107 5.92 2.46 -0.82
N PHE A 108 7.03 2.74 -0.12
CA PHE A 108 7.86 3.89 -0.44
C PHE A 108 8.54 3.74 -1.81
N GLU A 109 9.01 2.54 -2.14
CA GLU A 109 9.52 2.23 -3.48
C GLU A 109 8.44 2.39 -4.54
N GLY A 110 7.24 1.85 -4.29
CA GLY A 110 6.05 2.00 -5.13
C GLY A 110 5.58 3.45 -5.28
N SER A 111 5.99 4.36 -4.40
CA SER A 111 5.72 5.80 -4.53
C SER A 111 6.81 6.52 -5.34
N ALA A 112 8.08 6.21 -5.07
CA ALA A 112 9.22 6.92 -5.64
C ALA A 112 9.51 6.51 -7.10
N VAL A 113 9.48 5.21 -7.40
CA VAL A 113 9.86 4.68 -8.73
C VAL A 113 8.87 5.13 -9.82
N PRO A 114 7.54 4.96 -9.65
CA PRO A 114 6.55 5.51 -10.58
C PRO A 114 6.68 7.01 -10.84
N SER A 115 6.87 7.78 -9.77
CA SER A 115 6.95 9.25 -9.83
C SER A 115 8.14 9.69 -10.69
N LEU A 116 9.30 9.06 -10.50
CA LEU A 116 10.50 9.34 -11.29
C LEU A 116 10.32 8.95 -12.77
N GLN A 117 9.70 7.80 -13.04
CA GLN A 117 9.44 7.36 -14.41
C GLN A 117 8.51 8.33 -15.14
N VAL A 118 7.42 8.76 -14.50
CA VAL A 118 6.47 9.72 -15.07
C VAL A 118 7.16 11.06 -15.30
N TYR A 119 7.84 11.60 -14.27
CA TYR A 119 8.56 12.87 -14.34
C TYR A 119 9.58 12.89 -15.48
N TRP A 120 10.42 11.86 -15.60
CA TRP A 120 11.44 11.77 -16.65
C TRP A 120 10.81 11.77 -18.05
N THR A 121 9.66 11.13 -18.24
CA THR A 121 8.91 11.17 -19.52
C THR A 121 8.53 12.58 -19.90
N VAL A 122 7.93 13.30 -18.96
CA VAL A 122 7.35 14.62 -19.23
C VAL A 122 8.45 15.60 -19.63
N ILE A 123 9.59 15.57 -18.93
CA ILE A 123 10.71 16.45 -19.25
C ILE A 123 11.43 16.05 -20.56
N SER A 124 11.54 14.74 -20.86
CA SER A 124 12.20 14.28 -22.09
C SER A 124 11.37 14.49 -23.35
N SER A 125 10.05 14.63 -23.21
CA SER A 125 9.09 14.85 -24.31
C SER A 125 8.89 16.34 -24.63
N GLY A 126 9.41 17.24 -23.79
CA GLY A 126 9.26 18.70 -23.92
C GLY A 126 10.41 19.39 -24.66
N GLY A 127 11.22 18.65 -25.43
CA GLY A 127 12.33 19.16 -26.24
C GLY A 127 12.11 18.92 -27.74
#